data_AF-A0A537GV65-F1
#
_entry.id   AF-A0A537GV65-F1
#
_cell.length_a   1.000
_cell.length_b   1.000
_cell.length_c   1.000
_cell.angle_alpha   90.00
_cell.angle_beta   90.00
_cell.angle_gamma   90.00
#
_symmetry.space_group_name_H-M   'P 1'
#
loop_
_entity.id
_entity.type
_entity.pdbx_description
1 polymer ?
#
loop_
_entity_poly.entity_id
_entity_poly.type
_entity_poly.pdbx_seq_one_letter_code
_entity_poly.pdbx_strand_id
1 'polypeptide(L)'
;MSTSNTCPKCGYANLPNARFCANCATQLTVSPPSYQVPQQPPSIPPAQWYGSPPGYWNPVETARKTGIDRTKTGLLLVIAGILLGPIPYVTYIGLILAIIGVIIVIIGRDPFGSSHSNYVIFSVIIYCIGFVIAFVAGFLFGFSFASAALSGGSQAAVEQELTSAFNDLIVSILISEAVMGIAYVIFTYALQDSAGRVLLYIAFATQLAVAVLVASIVSPQVAGAVDQSFSTGTFDLSPLRDLQAQLQVLRLIGLIPAAIFATAYYKAYSRITKGEVPSPAKPLSPGTPQFSEPSAIREARLRALTISYPSDRSLTK
;
A
#
# COMPACT_ATOMS: atom_id res chain seq x y z
N MET A 1 31.76 67.03 24.06
CA MET A 1 30.42 67.61 23.81
C MET A 1 29.57 67.38 25.04
N SER A 2 29.01 68.44 25.60
CA SER A 2 28.40 68.50 26.93
C SER A 2 27.13 67.64 27.01
N THR A 3 27.16 66.55 27.78
CA THR A 3 25.97 65.74 28.10
C THR A 3 25.13 66.47 29.13
N SER A 4 24.35 67.45 28.68
CA SER A 4 23.28 68.01 29.52
C SER A 4 22.25 66.91 29.74
N ASN A 5 22.16 66.39 30.97
CA ASN A 5 21.16 65.38 31.37
C ASN A 5 19.75 65.98 31.53
N THR A 6 19.57 67.22 31.10
CA THR A 6 18.33 67.99 31.24
C THR A 6 17.45 67.78 30.01
N CYS A 7 16.18 67.43 30.23
CA CYS A 7 15.24 67.21 29.16
C CYS A 7 15.01 68.53 28.39
N PRO A 8 15.20 68.57 27.06
CA PRO A 8 15.04 69.80 26.27
C PRO A 8 13.59 70.27 26.18
N LYS A 9 12.61 69.43 26.55
CA LYS A 9 11.18 69.74 26.45
C LYS A 9 10.59 70.32 27.73
N CYS A 10 11.03 69.86 28.90
CA CYS A 10 10.44 70.29 30.19
C CYS A 10 11.47 70.78 31.23
N GLY A 11 12.77 70.80 30.89
CA GLY A 11 13.82 71.28 31.80
C GLY A 11 14.14 70.35 32.97
N TYR A 12 13.55 69.14 33.04
CA TYR A 12 13.80 68.20 34.13
C TYR A 12 15.16 67.52 34.01
N ALA A 13 15.95 67.49 35.10
CA ALA A 13 17.24 66.81 35.15
C ALA A 13 17.05 65.30 35.35
N ASN A 14 17.41 64.50 34.34
CA ASN A 14 17.30 63.04 34.36
C ASN A 14 18.62 62.38 34.75
N LEU A 15 18.57 61.08 35.06
CA LEU A 15 19.78 60.29 35.31
C LEU A 15 20.67 60.23 34.05
N PRO A 16 22.00 60.13 34.21
CA PRO A 16 22.91 59.89 33.08
C PRO A 16 22.47 58.62 32.32
N ASN A 17 22.38 58.70 30.99
CA ASN A 17 21.95 57.62 30.09
C ASN A 17 20.45 57.26 30.10
N ALA A 18 19.58 58.07 30.74
CA ALA A 18 18.14 57.88 30.63
C ALA A 18 17.69 57.99 29.17
N ARG A 19 17.02 56.94 28.64
CA ARG A 19 16.52 56.93 27.25
C ARG A 19 15.25 57.77 27.06
N PHE A 20 14.53 58.02 28.16
CA PHE A 20 13.30 58.81 28.21
C PHE A 20 13.32 59.71 29.44
N CYS A 21 12.68 60.88 29.35
CA CYS A 21 12.53 61.77 30.50
C CYS A 21 11.53 61.21 31.52
N ALA A 22 11.92 61.13 32.79
CA ALA A 22 11.07 60.61 33.86
C ALA A 22 9.82 61.47 34.13
N ASN A 23 9.86 62.76 33.80
CA ASN A 23 8.75 63.68 34.07
C ASN A 23 7.74 63.77 32.90
N CYS A 24 8.20 63.80 31.65
CA CYS A 24 7.32 64.03 30.48
C CYS A 24 7.43 62.95 29.38
N ALA A 25 8.13 61.84 29.65
CA ALA A 25 8.34 60.70 28.75
C ALA A 25 8.99 61.02 27.39
N THR A 26 9.54 62.21 27.19
CA THR A 26 10.20 62.58 25.92
C THR A 26 11.49 61.78 25.75
N GLN A 27 11.67 61.19 24.56
CA GLN A 27 12.86 60.40 24.24
C GLN A 27 14.09 61.32 24.20
N LEU A 28 15.11 60.96 24.97
CA LEU A 28 16.40 61.63 24.97
C LEU A 28 17.27 60.84 23.98
N THR A 29 17.70 61.47 22.89
CA THR A 29 18.32 60.80 21.75
C THR A 29 19.64 60.13 22.17
N VAL A 30 19.60 58.83 22.46
CA VAL A 30 20.78 58.00 22.63
C VAL A 30 21.08 57.38 21.26
N SER A 31 22.18 57.82 20.62
CA SER A 31 22.72 57.12 19.45
C SER A 31 22.82 55.63 19.77
N PRO A 32 22.33 54.72 18.91
CA PRO A 32 22.34 53.31 19.22
C PRO A 32 23.79 52.85 19.45
N PRO A 33 24.07 52.08 20.53
CA PRO A 33 25.36 51.40 20.62
C PRO A 33 25.52 50.55 19.36
N SER A 34 26.71 50.56 18.78
CA SER A 34 27.08 49.66 17.68
C SER A 34 26.73 48.24 18.11
N TYR A 35 25.75 47.63 17.43
CA TYR A 35 25.50 46.21 17.56
C TYR A 35 26.74 45.49 17.04
N GLN A 36 27.58 44.98 17.95
CA GLN A 36 28.42 43.84 17.62
C GLN A 36 27.46 42.69 17.32
N VAL A 37 27.42 42.28 16.05
CA VAL A 37 26.72 41.08 15.62
C VAL A 37 27.22 39.94 16.50
N PRO A 38 26.34 39.18 17.19
CA PRO A 38 26.77 37.99 17.91
C PRO A 38 27.55 37.10 16.94
N GLN A 39 28.77 36.68 17.30
CA GLN A 39 29.52 35.74 16.49
C GLN A 39 28.62 34.55 16.18
N GLN A 40 28.41 34.33 14.88
CA GLN A 40 27.72 33.15 14.37
C GLN A 40 28.40 31.94 15.04
N PRO A 41 27.67 31.07 15.77
CA PRO A 41 28.26 29.82 16.22
C PRO A 41 28.86 29.11 14.99
N PRO A 42 30.02 28.43 15.14
CA PRO A 42 30.69 27.79 14.00
C PRO A 42 29.66 27.03 13.19
N SER A 43 29.63 27.31 11.88
CA SER A 43 28.70 26.72 10.94
C SER A 43 28.83 25.19 11.00
N ILE A 44 28.00 24.57 11.83
CA ILE A 44 27.89 23.12 11.88
C ILE A 44 27.30 22.77 10.52
N PRO A 45 28.02 22.03 9.65
CA PRO A 45 27.46 21.59 8.38
C PRO A 45 26.13 20.88 8.67
N PRO A 46 25.10 21.05 7.82
CA PRO A 46 23.81 20.41 8.04
C PRO A 46 24.06 18.93 8.29
N ALA A 47 23.54 18.41 9.41
CA ALA A 47 23.76 17.04 9.85
C ALA A 47 23.35 16.09 8.72
N GLN A 48 24.33 15.75 7.89
CA GLN A 48 24.25 14.62 6.99
C GLN A 48 24.05 13.42 7.91
N TRP A 49 23.02 12.62 7.66
CA TRP A 49 22.76 11.38 8.39
C TRP A 49 23.96 10.43 8.23
N TYR A 50 25.02 10.68 8.98
CA TYR A 50 25.92 9.64 9.41
C TYR A 50 25.07 8.72 10.28
N GLY A 51 25.05 7.43 9.92
CA GLY A 51 24.41 6.40 10.73
C GLY A 51 24.75 6.65 12.20
N SER A 52 23.75 6.46 13.07
CA SER A 52 23.92 6.62 14.51
C SER A 52 25.24 5.95 14.94
N PRO A 53 26.06 6.62 15.78
CA PRO A 53 27.33 6.05 16.24
C PRO A 53 27.12 4.61 16.72
N PRO A 54 28.03 3.67 16.42
CA PRO A 54 27.89 2.27 16.83
C PRO A 54 27.56 2.19 18.34
N GLY A 55 26.41 1.63 18.69
CA GLY A 55 25.93 1.52 20.08
C GLY A 55 24.85 2.52 20.51
N TYR A 56 24.49 3.52 19.70
CA TYR A 56 23.38 4.44 20.01
C TYR A 56 22.07 3.98 19.37
N TRP A 57 21.09 3.58 20.19
CA TRP A 57 19.76 3.19 19.71
C TRP A 57 18.93 4.42 19.32
N ASN A 58 18.55 4.49 18.04
CA ASN A 58 17.58 5.47 17.55
C ASN A 58 16.27 4.75 17.19
N PRO A 59 15.16 5.02 17.93
CA PRO A 59 13.87 4.40 17.64
C PRO A 59 13.36 4.65 16.22
N VAL A 60 13.60 5.84 15.68
CA VAL A 60 13.14 6.24 14.34
C VAL A 60 13.88 5.46 13.26
N GLU A 61 15.20 5.31 13.40
CA GLU A 61 16.00 4.53 12.46
C GLU A 61 15.70 3.03 12.55
N THR A 62 15.43 2.53 13.77
CA THR A 62 15.04 1.12 13.99
C THR A 62 13.67 0.83 13.36
N ALA A 63 12.69 1.72 13.55
CA ALA A 63 11.37 1.61 12.92
C ALA A 63 11.48 1.66 11.38
N ARG A 64 12.33 2.56 10.85
CA ARG A 64 12.60 2.65 9.41
C ARG A 64 13.17 1.36 8.85
N LYS A 65 14.23 0.81 9.46
CA LYS A 65 14.83 -0.48 9.06
C LYS A 65 13.83 -1.62 9.13
N THR A 66 13.05 -1.68 10.22
CA THR A 66 12.00 -2.70 10.38
C THR A 66 10.95 -2.63 9.27
N GLY A 67 10.51 -1.42 8.88
CA GLY A 67 9.57 -1.26 7.77
C GLY A 67 10.17 -1.71 6.43
N ILE A 68 11.44 -1.41 6.18
CA ILE A 68 12.15 -1.85 4.98
C ILE A 68 12.23 -3.39 4.93
N ASP A 69 12.63 -4.04 6.03
CA ASP A 69 12.79 -5.49 6.09
C ASP A 69 11.45 -6.23 6.04
N ARG A 70 10.39 -5.64 6.60
CA ARG A 70 9.01 -6.11 6.39
C ARG A 70 8.66 -6.08 4.91
N THR A 71 8.82 -4.96 4.22
CA THR A 71 8.50 -4.86 2.79
C THR A 71 9.30 -5.85 1.93
N LYS A 72 10.59 -6.05 2.23
CA LYS A 72 11.41 -7.09 1.58
C LYS A 72 10.82 -8.49 1.76
N THR A 73 10.53 -8.86 3.01
CA THR A 73 9.98 -10.17 3.37
C THR A 73 8.61 -10.38 2.73
N GLY A 74 7.74 -9.37 2.83
CA GLY A 74 6.41 -9.40 2.24
C GLY A 74 6.47 -9.57 0.72
N LEU A 75 7.39 -8.87 0.04
CA LEU A 75 7.55 -8.99 -1.41
C LEU A 75 8.02 -10.38 -1.85
N LEU A 76 8.90 -11.04 -1.09
CA LEU A 76 9.27 -12.43 -1.36
C LEU A 76 8.09 -13.40 -1.22
N LEU A 77 7.26 -13.20 -0.19
CA LEU A 77 6.05 -14.01 0.00
C LEU A 77 5.04 -13.80 -1.13
N VAL A 78 4.87 -12.56 -1.61
CA VAL A 78 4.03 -12.27 -2.78
C VAL A 78 4.59 -12.93 -4.05
N ILE A 79 5.90 -12.87 -4.28
CA ILE A 79 6.55 -13.54 -5.42
C ILE A 79 6.30 -15.06 -5.36
N ALA A 80 6.52 -15.68 -4.20
CA ALA A 80 6.25 -17.10 -4.00
C ALA A 80 4.76 -17.42 -4.23
N GLY A 81 3.86 -16.59 -3.72
CA GLY A 81 2.42 -16.74 -3.91
C GLY A 81 1.98 -16.68 -5.38
N ILE A 82 2.51 -15.72 -6.14
CA ILE A 82 2.24 -15.57 -7.58
C ILE A 82 2.72 -16.79 -8.38
N LEU A 83 3.92 -17.29 -8.09
CA LEU A 83 4.48 -18.45 -8.79
C LEU A 83 3.74 -19.76 -8.47
N LEU A 84 3.23 -19.90 -7.24
CA LEU A 84 2.47 -21.06 -6.82
C LEU A 84 1.00 -21.02 -7.28
N GLY A 85 0.46 -19.84 -7.60
CA GLY A 85 -0.94 -19.66 -7.98
C GLY A 85 -1.40 -20.58 -9.14
N PRO A 86 -0.69 -20.60 -10.29
CA PRO A 86 -1.08 -21.41 -11.45
C PRO A 86 -0.97 -22.92 -11.26
N ILE A 87 -0.23 -23.40 -10.25
CA ILE A 87 0.02 -24.84 -10.06
C ILE A 87 -1.17 -25.45 -9.30
N PRO A 88 -1.84 -26.50 -9.83
CA PRO A 88 -2.96 -27.14 -9.15
C PRO A 88 -2.54 -27.74 -7.81
N TYR A 89 -3.50 -27.87 -6.88
CA TYR A 89 -3.33 -28.32 -5.49
C TYR A 89 -2.55 -27.36 -4.58
N VAL A 90 -1.50 -26.70 -5.07
CA VAL A 90 -0.70 -25.74 -4.29
C VAL A 90 -1.19 -24.29 -4.41
N THR A 91 -2.16 -24.00 -5.30
CA THR A 91 -2.79 -22.67 -5.44
C THR A 91 -3.24 -22.08 -4.10
N TYR A 92 -3.82 -22.89 -3.20
CA TYR A 92 -4.29 -22.42 -1.90
C TYR A 92 -3.15 -21.96 -0.99
N ILE A 93 -2.01 -22.66 -1.04
CA ILE A 93 -0.80 -22.26 -0.33
C ILE A 93 -0.29 -20.94 -0.92
N GLY A 94 -0.26 -20.83 -2.25
CA GLY A 94 0.11 -19.60 -2.95
C GLY A 94 -0.75 -18.39 -2.55
N LEU A 95 -2.08 -18.58 -2.45
CA LEU A 95 -3.02 -17.55 -2.03
C LEU A 95 -2.73 -17.07 -0.59
N ILE A 96 -2.53 -17.99 0.34
CA ILE A 96 -2.22 -17.66 1.74
C ILE A 96 -0.91 -16.86 1.83
N LEU A 97 0.14 -17.31 1.13
CA LEU A 97 1.42 -16.61 1.09
C LEU A 97 1.30 -15.21 0.48
N ALA A 98 0.51 -15.05 -0.59
CA ALA A 98 0.27 -13.76 -1.21
C ALA A 98 -0.46 -12.79 -0.25
N ILE A 99 -1.49 -13.27 0.46
CA ILE A 99 -2.23 -12.45 1.44
C ILE A 99 -1.31 -12.00 2.58
N ILE A 100 -0.56 -12.93 3.18
CA ILE A 100 0.39 -12.60 4.25
C ILE A 100 1.44 -11.61 3.73
N GLY A 101 1.97 -11.85 2.53
CA GLY A 101 2.95 -10.98 1.90
C GLY A 101 2.45 -9.55 1.69
N VAL A 102 1.24 -9.40 1.15
CA VAL A 102 0.59 -8.09 0.95
C VAL A 102 0.38 -7.37 2.29
N ILE A 103 -0.11 -8.07 3.33
CA ILE A 103 -0.30 -7.49 4.67
C ILE A 103 1.03 -6.95 5.21
N ILE A 104 2.11 -7.72 5.09
CA ILE A 104 3.43 -7.30 5.57
C ILE A 104 3.93 -6.07 4.79
N VAL A 105 3.74 -6.02 3.46
CA VAL A 105 4.09 -4.84 2.64
C VAL A 105 3.28 -3.61 3.06
N ILE A 106 1.98 -3.76 3.35
CA ILE A 106 1.12 -2.66 3.84
C ILE A 106 1.67 -2.10 5.15
N ILE A 107 2.11 -2.95 6.07
CA ILE A 107 2.70 -2.54 7.36
C ILE A 107 4.09 -1.90 7.16
N GLY A 108 4.84 -2.31 6.14
CA GLY A 108 6.20 -1.85 5.85
C GLY A 108 6.31 -0.65 4.89
N ARG A 109 5.19 -0.03 4.48
CA ARG A 109 5.16 0.96 3.39
C ARG A 109 5.78 2.32 3.73
N ASP A 110 5.76 2.73 5.00
CA ASP A 110 6.08 4.11 5.42
C ASP A 110 7.50 4.59 5.06
N PRO A 111 8.56 3.77 5.16
CA PRO A 111 9.93 4.18 4.81
C PRO A 111 10.11 4.59 3.34
N PHE A 112 9.21 4.17 2.44
CA PHE A 112 9.30 4.40 0.98
C PHE A 112 8.61 5.68 0.51
N GLY A 113 8.09 6.49 1.44
CA GLY A 113 7.46 7.76 1.15
C GLY A 113 5.97 7.65 0.79
N SER A 114 5.31 8.81 0.74
CA SER A 114 3.85 8.91 0.54
C SER A 114 3.39 8.37 -0.81
N SER A 115 4.20 8.51 -1.87
CA SER A 115 3.86 7.96 -3.19
C SER A 115 3.72 6.43 -3.17
N HIS A 116 4.67 5.72 -2.54
CA HIS A 116 4.58 4.26 -2.44
C HIS A 116 3.41 3.85 -1.54
N SER A 117 3.26 4.49 -0.39
CA SER A 117 2.16 4.21 0.54
C SER A 117 0.78 4.33 -0.13
N ASN A 118 0.56 5.41 -0.88
CA ASN A 118 -0.69 5.63 -1.60
C ASN A 118 -0.93 4.58 -2.70
N TYR A 119 0.09 4.24 -3.48
CA TYR A 119 -0.04 3.20 -4.51
C TYR A 119 -0.36 1.83 -3.93
N VAL A 120 0.25 1.44 -2.80
CA VAL A 120 -0.09 0.17 -2.12
C VAL A 120 -1.55 0.17 -1.65
N ILE A 121 -2.03 1.28 -1.08
CA ILE A 121 -3.44 1.40 -0.66
C ILE A 121 -4.38 1.31 -1.87
N PHE A 122 -4.12 2.07 -2.94
CA PHE A 122 -4.95 2.03 -4.14
C PHE A 122 -4.94 0.65 -4.81
N SER A 123 -3.80 -0.03 -4.84
CA SER A 123 -3.69 -1.41 -5.33
C SER A 123 -4.63 -2.33 -4.58
N VAL A 124 -4.64 -2.29 -3.24
CA VAL A 124 -5.53 -3.12 -2.42
C VAL A 124 -7.01 -2.81 -2.70
N ILE A 125 -7.39 -1.53 -2.79
CA ILE A 125 -8.77 -1.13 -3.08
C ILE A 125 -9.21 -1.66 -4.45
N ILE A 126 -8.40 -1.45 -5.49
CA ILE A 126 -8.68 -1.92 -6.85
C ILE A 126 -8.77 -3.45 -6.90
N TYR A 127 -7.88 -4.15 -6.19
CA TYR A 127 -7.93 -5.60 -6.09
C TYR A 127 -9.23 -6.10 -5.45
N CYS A 128 -9.68 -5.45 -4.37
CA CYS A 128 -10.96 -5.77 -3.74
C CYS A 128 -12.14 -5.53 -4.69
N ILE A 129 -12.13 -4.45 -5.48
CA ILE A 129 -13.17 -4.18 -6.48
C ILE A 129 -13.21 -5.30 -7.52
N GLY A 130 -12.06 -5.67 -8.09
CA GLY A 130 -11.99 -6.78 -9.06
C GLY A 130 -12.46 -8.11 -8.47
N PHE A 131 -12.11 -8.38 -7.21
CA PHE A 131 -12.57 -9.57 -6.49
C PHE A 131 -14.10 -9.58 -6.29
N VAL A 132 -14.69 -8.44 -5.95
CA VAL A 132 -16.16 -8.31 -5.81
C VAL A 132 -16.85 -8.56 -7.15
N ILE A 133 -16.32 -8.04 -8.25
CA ILE A 133 -16.87 -8.30 -9.60
C ILE A 133 -16.84 -9.81 -9.90
N ALA A 134 -15.70 -10.47 -9.66
CA ALA A 134 -15.56 -11.91 -9.87
C ALA A 134 -16.53 -12.73 -8.99
N PHE A 135 -16.70 -12.33 -7.73
CA PHE A 135 -17.61 -12.98 -6.80
C PHE A 135 -19.07 -12.84 -7.24
N VAL A 136 -19.51 -11.63 -7.62
CA VAL A 136 -20.86 -11.37 -8.12
C VAL A 136 -21.13 -12.16 -9.40
N ALA A 137 -20.17 -12.19 -10.33
CA ALA A 137 -20.31 -12.97 -11.57
C ALA A 137 -20.48 -14.48 -11.29
N GLY A 138 -19.67 -15.05 -10.40
CA GLY A 138 -19.79 -16.44 -9.98
C GLY A 138 -21.13 -16.74 -9.28
N PHE A 139 -21.61 -15.81 -8.45
CA PHE A 139 -22.91 -15.91 -7.80
C PHE A 139 -24.06 -15.89 -8.82
N LEU A 140 -24.04 -14.96 -9.77
CA LEU A 140 -25.05 -14.84 -10.82
C LEU A 140 -25.07 -16.09 -11.72
N PHE A 141 -23.90 -16.60 -12.09
CA PHE A 141 -23.79 -17.86 -12.84
C PHE A 141 -24.41 -19.05 -12.07
N GLY A 142 -24.08 -19.19 -10.78
CA GLY A 142 -24.68 -20.23 -9.93
C GLY A 142 -26.20 -20.09 -9.82
N PHE A 143 -26.70 -18.86 -9.76
CA PHE A 143 -28.12 -18.56 -9.77
C PHE A 143 -28.79 -18.94 -11.11
N SER A 144 -28.19 -18.58 -12.26
CA SER A 144 -28.68 -18.97 -13.59
C SER A 144 -28.72 -20.49 -13.77
N PHE A 145 -27.74 -21.21 -13.25
CA PHE A 145 -27.76 -22.68 -13.26
C PHE A 145 -28.94 -23.24 -12.45
N ALA A 146 -29.13 -22.73 -11.22
CA ALA A 146 -30.21 -23.18 -10.35
C ALA A 146 -31.59 -22.84 -10.93
N SER A 147 -31.76 -21.65 -11.52
CA SER A 147 -33.02 -21.25 -12.16
C SER A 147 -33.32 -22.10 -13.39
N ALA A 148 -32.33 -22.41 -14.23
CA ALA A 148 -32.49 -23.25 -15.41
C ALA A 148 -32.96 -24.66 -15.02
N ALA A 149 -32.34 -25.26 -13.98
CA ALA A 149 -32.73 -26.58 -13.46
C ALA A 149 -34.16 -26.63 -12.89
N LEU A 150 -34.67 -25.52 -12.36
CA LEU A 150 -36.00 -25.42 -11.75
C LEU A 150 -37.09 -24.92 -12.71
N SER A 151 -36.70 -24.38 -13.87
CA SER A 151 -37.61 -23.69 -14.80
C SER A 151 -38.68 -24.59 -15.44
N GLY A 152 -38.45 -25.90 -15.50
CA GLY A 152 -39.33 -26.85 -16.21
C GLY A 152 -39.47 -26.54 -17.71
N GLY A 153 -38.59 -25.69 -18.26
CA GLY A 153 -38.58 -25.30 -19.66
C GLY A 153 -38.19 -26.45 -20.59
N SER A 154 -38.34 -26.24 -21.90
CA SER A 154 -37.84 -27.21 -22.89
C SER A 154 -36.32 -27.34 -22.78
N GLN A 155 -35.78 -28.51 -23.14
CA GLN A 155 -34.34 -28.77 -23.14
C GLN A 155 -33.55 -27.69 -23.90
N ALA A 156 -34.04 -27.27 -25.06
CA ALA A 156 -33.43 -26.19 -25.85
C ALA A 156 -33.40 -24.83 -25.14
N ALA A 157 -34.40 -24.51 -24.31
CA ALA A 157 -34.42 -23.27 -23.56
C ALA A 157 -33.39 -23.29 -22.41
N VAL A 158 -33.26 -24.43 -21.74
CA VAL A 158 -32.28 -24.64 -20.65
C VAL A 158 -30.84 -24.58 -21.19
N GLU A 159 -30.59 -25.21 -22.33
CA GLU A 159 -29.29 -25.22 -23.02
C GLU A 159 -28.84 -23.81 -23.42
N GLN A 160 -29.75 -23.02 -24.01
CA GLN A 160 -29.49 -21.64 -24.40
C GLN A 160 -29.20 -20.74 -23.18
N GLU A 161 -29.98 -20.86 -22.11
CA GLU A 161 -29.77 -20.09 -20.86
C GLU A 161 -28.41 -20.42 -20.25
N LEU A 162 -28.05 -21.70 -20.19
CA LEU A 162 -26.78 -22.13 -19.61
C LEU A 162 -25.59 -21.66 -20.43
N THR A 163 -25.68 -21.75 -21.76
CA THR A 163 -24.64 -21.25 -22.68
C THR A 163 -24.46 -19.74 -22.55
N SER A 164 -25.57 -18.99 -22.46
CA SER A 164 -25.52 -17.53 -22.23
C SER A 164 -24.86 -17.20 -20.90
N ALA A 165 -25.26 -17.87 -19.81
CA ALA A 165 -24.71 -17.65 -18.48
C ALA A 165 -23.20 -17.95 -18.42
N PHE A 166 -22.73 -18.98 -19.14
CA PHE A 166 -21.30 -19.27 -19.25
C PHE A 166 -20.54 -18.17 -20.02
N ASN A 167 -21.09 -17.65 -21.12
CA ASN A 167 -20.46 -16.56 -21.86
C ASN A 167 -20.38 -15.28 -21.00
N ASP A 168 -21.44 -14.97 -20.26
CA ASP A 168 -21.46 -13.83 -19.33
C ASP A 168 -20.44 -14.01 -18.19
N LEU A 169 -20.29 -15.24 -17.69
CA LEU A 169 -19.26 -15.58 -16.69
C LEU A 169 -17.86 -15.36 -17.26
N ILE A 170 -17.57 -15.85 -18.47
CA ILE A 170 -16.27 -15.69 -19.12
C ILE A 170 -15.94 -14.21 -19.30
N VAL A 171 -16.87 -13.41 -19.82
CA VAL A 171 -16.69 -11.96 -20.02
C VAL A 171 -16.44 -11.27 -18.67
N SER A 172 -17.20 -11.62 -17.64
CA SER A 172 -17.04 -11.02 -16.31
C SER A 172 -15.72 -11.39 -15.64
N ILE A 173 -15.23 -12.62 -15.85
CA ILE A 173 -13.91 -13.05 -15.39
C ILE A 173 -12.81 -12.23 -16.09
N LEU A 174 -12.91 -12.04 -17.40
CA LEU A 174 -11.94 -11.22 -18.15
C LEU A 174 -11.89 -9.77 -17.64
N ILE A 175 -13.05 -9.17 -17.35
CA ILE A 175 -13.12 -7.82 -16.76
C ILE A 175 -12.47 -7.81 -15.37
N SER A 176 -12.77 -8.81 -14.54
CA SER A 176 -12.23 -8.92 -13.19
C SER A 176 -10.70 -9.07 -13.20
N GLU A 177 -10.18 -9.92 -14.07
CA GLU A 177 -8.73 -10.11 -14.25
C GLU A 177 -8.04 -8.85 -14.74
N ALA A 178 -8.67 -8.07 -15.64
CA ALA A 178 -8.15 -6.78 -16.06
C ALA A 178 -8.05 -5.79 -14.89
N VAL A 179 -9.09 -5.69 -14.07
CA VAL A 179 -9.11 -4.82 -12.88
C VAL A 179 -8.06 -5.26 -11.86
N MET A 180 -7.97 -6.55 -11.55
CA MET A 180 -6.97 -7.09 -10.61
C MET A 180 -5.54 -6.97 -11.16
N GLY A 181 -5.33 -7.11 -12.46
CA GLY A 181 -4.03 -6.90 -13.10
C GLY A 181 -3.51 -5.46 -12.95
N ILE A 182 -4.39 -4.46 -13.01
CA ILE A 182 -4.03 -3.06 -12.71
C ILE A 182 -3.52 -2.94 -11.27
N ALA A 183 -4.17 -3.62 -10.32
CA ALA A 183 -3.70 -3.63 -8.93
C ALA A 183 -2.28 -4.21 -8.81
N TYR A 184 -1.95 -5.28 -9.55
CA TYR A 184 -0.60 -5.86 -9.56
C TYR A 184 0.46 -4.92 -10.14
N VAL A 185 0.10 -4.12 -11.15
CA VAL A 185 1.01 -3.11 -11.71
C VAL A 185 1.30 -2.02 -10.66
N ILE A 186 0.25 -1.46 -10.05
CA ILE A 186 0.38 -0.33 -9.13
C ILE A 186 1.11 -0.74 -7.84
N PHE A 187 0.94 -2.00 -7.39
CA PHE A 187 1.48 -2.52 -6.13
C PHE A 187 2.98 -2.22 -5.91
N THR A 188 3.83 -2.44 -6.93
CA THR A 188 5.27 -2.17 -6.84
C THR A 188 5.71 -0.95 -7.65
N TYR A 189 4.79 -0.21 -8.27
CA TYR A 189 5.09 0.81 -9.28
C TYR A 189 6.07 1.89 -8.79
N ALA A 190 5.89 2.41 -7.57
CA ALA A 190 6.80 3.41 -6.98
C ALA A 190 8.20 2.86 -6.66
N LEU A 191 8.33 1.54 -6.44
CA LEU A 191 9.60 0.88 -6.14
C LEU A 191 10.37 0.52 -7.42
N GLN A 192 9.77 0.70 -8.59
CA GLN A 192 10.33 0.28 -9.89
C GLN A 192 11.09 1.42 -10.58
N ASP A 193 12.16 1.04 -11.28
CA ASP A 193 12.88 1.87 -12.25
C ASP A 193 12.11 1.93 -13.57
N SER A 194 12.55 2.74 -14.54
CA SER A 194 11.87 2.86 -15.84
C SER A 194 11.72 1.50 -16.54
N ALA A 195 12.78 0.70 -16.57
CA ALA A 195 12.75 -0.64 -17.16
C ALA A 195 11.82 -1.59 -16.40
N GLY A 196 11.78 -1.50 -15.06
CA GLY A 196 10.86 -2.28 -14.24
C GLY A 196 9.39 -1.94 -14.51
N ARG A 197 9.06 -0.65 -14.66
CA ARG A 197 7.70 -0.21 -15.00
C ARG A 197 7.24 -0.77 -16.35
N VAL A 198 8.13 -0.77 -17.35
CA VAL A 198 7.84 -1.40 -18.64
C VAL A 198 7.57 -2.90 -18.46
N LEU A 199 8.36 -3.59 -17.63
CA LEU A 199 8.15 -5.01 -17.36
C LEU A 199 6.80 -5.30 -16.69
N LEU A 200 6.32 -4.42 -15.79
CA LEU A 200 4.98 -4.54 -15.19
C LEU A 200 3.87 -4.43 -16.24
N TYR A 201 3.97 -3.48 -17.18
CA TYR A 201 3.00 -3.36 -18.26
C TYR A 201 3.04 -4.53 -19.24
N ILE A 202 4.24 -5.07 -19.54
CA ILE A 202 4.39 -6.29 -20.35
C ILE A 202 3.73 -7.48 -19.64
N ALA A 203 3.94 -7.62 -18.33
CA ALA A 203 3.32 -8.67 -17.53
C ALA A 203 1.78 -8.58 -17.59
N PHE A 204 1.24 -7.38 -17.41
CA PHE A 204 -0.19 -7.11 -17.51
C PHE A 204 -0.76 -7.39 -18.91
N ALA A 205 -0.10 -6.91 -19.96
CA ALA A 205 -0.51 -7.17 -21.34
C ALA A 205 -0.49 -8.68 -21.67
N THR A 206 0.54 -9.38 -21.18
CA THR A 206 0.67 -10.84 -21.34
C THR A 206 -0.42 -11.58 -20.58
N GLN A 207 -0.74 -11.14 -19.35
CA GLN A 207 -1.84 -11.68 -18.56
C GLN A 207 -3.16 -11.58 -19.33
N LEU A 208 -3.48 -10.40 -19.88
CA LEU A 208 -4.70 -10.20 -20.67
C LEU A 208 -4.72 -11.04 -21.95
N ALA A 209 -3.59 -11.10 -22.68
CA ALA A 209 -3.50 -11.90 -23.89
C ALA A 209 -3.71 -13.40 -23.60
N VAL A 210 -3.12 -13.90 -22.53
CA VAL A 210 -3.31 -15.29 -22.07
C VAL A 210 -4.77 -15.51 -21.65
N ALA A 211 -5.37 -14.59 -20.90
CA ALA A 211 -6.76 -14.69 -20.47
C ALA A 211 -7.73 -14.77 -21.66
N VAL A 212 -7.56 -13.89 -22.66
CA VAL A 212 -8.37 -13.89 -23.89
C VAL A 212 -8.15 -15.16 -24.71
N LEU A 213 -6.91 -15.64 -24.82
CA LEU A 213 -6.59 -16.89 -25.51
C LEU A 213 -7.24 -18.09 -24.82
N VAL A 214 -7.19 -18.15 -23.49
CA VAL A 214 -7.85 -19.21 -22.73
C VAL A 214 -9.36 -19.12 -22.93
N ALA A 215 -9.95 -17.94 -22.79
CA ALA A 215 -11.39 -17.73 -23.01
C ALA A 215 -11.86 -18.20 -24.40
N SER A 216 -11.09 -17.91 -25.45
CA SER A 216 -11.46 -18.30 -26.83
C SER A 216 -11.34 -19.81 -27.08
N ILE A 217 -10.44 -20.50 -26.39
CA ILE A 217 -10.32 -21.97 -26.44
C ILE A 217 -11.43 -22.64 -25.62
N VAL A 218 -11.77 -22.08 -24.46
CA VAL A 218 -12.69 -22.69 -23.50
C VAL A 218 -14.15 -22.51 -23.90
N SER A 219 -14.53 -21.35 -24.42
CA SER A 219 -15.92 -21.05 -24.83
C SER A 219 -16.54 -22.13 -25.73
N PRO A 220 -15.93 -22.57 -26.86
CA PRO A 220 -16.52 -23.62 -27.70
C PRO A 220 -16.54 -25.00 -27.04
N GLN A 221 -15.58 -25.30 -26.16
CA GLN A 221 -15.54 -26.59 -25.44
C GLN A 221 -16.65 -26.67 -24.39
N VAL A 222 -16.97 -25.56 -23.73
CA VAL A 222 -18.08 -25.46 -22.78
C VAL A 222 -19.41 -25.69 -23.49
N ALA A 223 -19.64 -25.05 -24.64
CA ALA A 223 -20.85 -25.27 -25.42
C ALA A 223 -21.02 -26.76 -25.78
N GLY A 224 -19.98 -27.39 -26.33
CA GLY A 224 -20.03 -28.82 -26.66
C GLY A 224 -20.24 -29.74 -25.44
N ALA A 225 -19.67 -29.40 -24.28
CA ALA A 225 -19.89 -30.17 -23.05
C ALA A 225 -21.32 -30.01 -22.51
N VAL A 226 -21.90 -28.82 -22.64
CA VAL A 226 -23.31 -28.56 -22.28
C VAL A 226 -24.23 -29.39 -23.18
N ASP A 227 -24.02 -29.39 -24.50
CA ASP A 227 -24.80 -30.18 -25.44
C ASP A 227 -24.75 -31.69 -25.12
N GLN A 228 -23.56 -32.20 -24.81
CA GLN A 228 -23.36 -33.60 -24.42
C GLN A 228 -24.08 -33.95 -23.11
N SER A 229 -24.17 -33.00 -22.18
CA SER A 229 -24.83 -33.18 -20.88
C SER A 229 -26.34 -33.43 -21.00
N PHE A 230 -26.96 -33.08 -22.15
CA PHE A 230 -28.37 -33.32 -22.43
C PHE A 230 -28.63 -34.44 -23.46
N SER A 231 -27.57 -35.08 -23.98
CA SER A 231 -27.68 -36.06 -25.08
C SER A 231 -28.42 -37.36 -24.71
N THR A 232 -28.48 -37.72 -23.43
CA THR A 232 -29.09 -38.97 -22.94
C THR A 232 -30.55 -38.81 -22.49
N GLY A 233 -31.13 -37.60 -22.63
CA GLY A 233 -32.48 -37.27 -22.15
C GLY A 233 -32.58 -37.04 -20.64
N THR A 234 -31.49 -37.26 -19.90
CA THR A 234 -31.30 -36.86 -18.50
C THR A 234 -30.06 -36.01 -18.39
N PHE A 235 -30.04 -35.05 -17.45
CA PHE A 235 -28.88 -34.18 -17.25
C PHE A 235 -27.72 -34.96 -16.61
N ASP A 236 -26.62 -35.13 -17.36
CA ASP A 236 -25.38 -35.78 -16.89
C ASP A 236 -24.27 -34.74 -16.69
N LEU A 237 -23.64 -34.77 -15.50
CA LEU A 237 -22.54 -33.87 -15.13
C LEU A 237 -21.16 -34.36 -15.59
N SER A 238 -21.06 -35.58 -16.13
CA SER A 238 -19.78 -36.19 -16.51
C SER A 238 -18.99 -35.36 -17.55
N PRO A 239 -19.60 -34.86 -18.65
CA PRO A 239 -18.87 -34.06 -19.64
C PRO A 239 -18.28 -32.77 -19.07
N LEU A 240 -18.98 -32.12 -18.14
CA LEU A 240 -18.53 -30.91 -17.46
C LEU A 240 -17.35 -31.19 -16.52
N ARG A 241 -17.34 -32.35 -15.84
CA ARG A 241 -16.22 -32.78 -14.99
C ARG A 241 -14.97 -33.10 -15.82
N ASP A 242 -15.15 -33.74 -16.97
CA ASP A 242 -14.03 -34.05 -17.88
C ASP A 242 -13.42 -32.76 -18.45
N LEU A 243 -14.27 -31.80 -18.82
CA LEU A 243 -13.82 -30.47 -19.22
C LEU A 243 -13.04 -29.80 -18.08
N GLN A 244 -13.52 -29.85 -16.84
CA GLN A 244 -12.81 -29.31 -15.69
C GLN A 244 -11.40 -29.89 -15.55
N ALA A 245 -11.21 -31.20 -15.77
CA ALA A 245 -9.90 -31.84 -15.74
C ALA A 245 -8.97 -31.32 -16.85
N GLN A 246 -9.48 -31.11 -18.06
CA GLN A 246 -8.72 -30.52 -19.17
C GLN A 246 -8.29 -29.07 -18.87
N LEU A 247 -9.20 -28.28 -18.29
CA LEU A 247 -8.93 -26.89 -17.90
C LEU A 247 -7.84 -26.77 -16.82
N GLN A 248 -7.62 -27.80 -16.00
CA GLN A 248 -6.53 -27.78 -15.01
C GLN A 248 -5.15 -27.72 -15.68
N VAL A 249 -4.97 -28.36 -16.83
CA VAL A 249 -3.71 -28.28 -17.58
C VAL A 249 -3.56 -26.91 -18.22
N LEU A 250 -4.66 -26.34 -18.71
CA LEU A 250 -4.66 -25.02 -19.35
C LEU A 250 -4.31 -23.89 -18.36
N ARG A 251 -4.60 -24.06 -17.06
CA ARG A 251 -4.17 -23.14 -15.99
C ARG A 251 -2.65 -22.96 -15.92
N LEU A 252 -1.85 -23.95 -16.34
CA LEU A 252 -0.39 -23.82 -16.35
C LEU A 252 0.11 -22.75 -17.33
N ILE A 253 -0.69 -22.37 -18.35
CA ILE A 253 -0.38 -21.24 -19.23
C ILE A 253 -0.31 -19.93 -18.42
N GLY A 254 -1.08 -19.83 -17.33
CA GLY A 254 -1.01 -18.73 -16.37
C GLY A 254 0.33 -18.59 -15.64
N LEU A 255 1.22 -19.58 -15.74
CA LEU A 255 2.58 -19.48 -15.21
C LEU A 255 3.43 -18.46 -15.97
N ILE A 256 3.13 -18.22 -17.25
CA ILE A 256 3.86 -17.25 -18.08
C ILE A 256 3.73 -15.83 -17.50
N PRO A 257 2.53 -15.24 -17.37
CA PRO A 257 2.39 -13.91 -16.79
C PRO A 257 2.84 -13.89 -15.31
N ALA A 258 2.61 -14.96 -14.56
CA ALA A 258 3.08 -15.08 -13.18
C ALA A 258 4.61 -14.96 -13.07
N ALA A 259 5.36 -15.62 -13.95
CA ALA A 259 6.81 -15.54 -13.99
C ALA A 259 7.31 -14.13 -14.34
N ILE A 260 6.63 -13.42 -15.24
CA ILE A 260 6.98 -12.04 -15.61
C ILE A 260 6.71 -11.08 -14.44
N PHE A 261 5.54 -11.19 -13.78
CA PHE A 261 5.23 -10.42 -12.57
C PHE A 261 6.22 -10.71 -11.44
N ALA A 262 6.52 -11.98 -11.19
CA ALA A 262 7.52 -12.40 -10.21
C ALA A 262 8.89 -11.78 -10.50
N THR A 263 9.31 -11.75 -11.77
CA THR A 263 10.57 -11.12 -12.20
C THR A 263 10.55 -9.61 -11.94
N ALA A 264 9.45 -8.93 -12.25
CA ALA A 264 9.30 -7.50 -11.98
C ALA A 264 9.34 -7.20 -10.47
N TYR A 265 8.70 -8.03 -9.66
CA TYR A 265 8.69 -7.88 -8.21
C TYR A 265 10.05 -8.21 -7.61
N TYR A 266 10.76 -9.19 -8.16
CA TYR A 266 12.13 -9.50 -7.76
C TYR A 266 13.10 -8.35 -8.08
N LYS A 267 12.93 -7.66 -9.22
CA LYS A 267 13.69 -6.43 -9.49
C LYS A 267 13.45 -5.40 -8.40
N ALA A 268 12.20 -5.12 -8.03
CA ALA A 268 11.89 -4.19 -6.93
C ALA A 268 12.55 -4.64 -5.62
N TYR A 269 12.47 -5.92 -5.27
CA TYR A 269 13.15 -6.50 -4.10
C TYR A 269 14.68 -6.27 -4.13
N SER A 270 15.32 -6.52 -5.28
CA SER A 270 16.76 -6.36 -5.47
C SER A 270 17.18 -4.91 -5.25
N ARG A 271 16.40 -3.93 -5.73
CA ARG A 271 16.67 -2.51 -5.54
C ARG A 271 16.62 -2.09 -4.07
N ILE A 272 15.64 -2.61 -3.32
CA ILE A 272 15.56 -2.38 -1.87
C ILE A 272 16.77 -2.99 -1.15
N THR A 273 17.18 -4.19 -1.58
CA THR A 273 18.35 -4.89 -1.00
C THR A 273 19.66 -4.17 -1.28
N LYS A 274 19.80 -3.59 -2.49
CA LYS A 274 20.94 -2.75 -2.89
C LYS A 274 20.93 -1.36 -2.24
N GLY A 275 19.85 -0.98 -1.55
CA GLY A 275 19.72 0.34 -0.93
C GLY A 275 19.45 1.48 -1.92
N GLU A 276 19.04 1.17 -3.16
CA GLU A 276 18.63 2.20 -4.13
C GLU A 276 17.32 2.89 -3.71
N VAL A 277 16.49 2.18 -2.96
CA VAL A 277 15.24 2.67 -2.36
C VAL A 277 15.09 2.07 -0.96
N PRO A 278 14.57 2.84 0.02
CA PRO A 278 14.16 4.24 -0.07
C PRO A 278 15.35 5.21 0.00
N SER A 279 15.14 6.45 -0.48
CA SER A 279 16.14 7.53 -0.40
C SER A 279 16.66 7.71 1.03
N PRO A 280 17.93 8.13 1.21
CA PRO A 280 18.47 8.43 2.52
C PRO A 280 17.54 9.36 3.30
N ALA A 281 17.38 9.09 4.59
CA ALA A 281 16.52 9.90 5.45
C ALA A 281 16.88 11.39 5.28
N LYS A 282 15.88 12.23 5.01
CA LYS A 282 16.10 13.67 4.95
C LYS A 282 16.54 14.11 6.36
N PRO A 283 17.58 14.96 6.50
CA PRO A 283 17.94 15.51 7.80
C PRO A 283 16.72 16.14 8.45
N LEU A 284 16.50 15.85 9.73
CA LEU A 284 15.60 16.67 10.53
C LEU A 284 16.14 18.09 10.46
N SER A 285 15.32 19.03 10.01
CA SER A 285 15.73 20.44 10.00
C SER A 285 16.08 20.82 11.43
N PRO A 286 17.31 21.33 11.71
CA PRO A 286 17.67 21.80 13.04
C PRO A 286 16.72 22.97 13.35
N GLY A 287 15.74 22.73 14.21
CA GLY A 287 14.67 23.68 14.50
C GLY A 287 13.25 23.11 14.44
N THR A 288 13.06 21.86 14.01
CA THR A 288 11.80 21.17 14.33
C THR A 288 11.81 20.94 15.83
N PRO A 289 10.92 21.55 16.63
CA PRO A 289 10.79 21.18 18.02
C PRO A 289 10.56 19.68 18.03
N GLN A 290 11.36 18.93 18.80
CA GLN A 290 10.84 17.65 19.27
C GLN A 290 9.50 18.01 19.88
N PHE A 291 8.41 17.52 19.29
CA PHE A 291 7.11 17.60 19.94
C PHE A 291 7.30 16.87 21.26
N SER A 292 7.66 17.62 22.29
CA SER A 292 7.28 17.31 23.65
C SER A 292 5.77 17.23 23.52
N GLU A 293 5.27 15.99 23.45
CA GLU A 293 3.85 15.72 23.54
C GLU A 293 3.34 16.59 24.71
N PRO A 294 2.42 17.54 24.46
CA PRO A 294 1.91 18.42 25.51
C PRO A 294 1.53 17.54 26.69
N SER A 295 1.93 17.89 27.91
CA SER A 295 1.74 17.04 29.11
C SER A 295 0.30 16.52 29.21
N ALA A 296 -0.69 17.30 28.75
CA ALA A 296 -2.08 16.91 28.63
C ALA A 296 -2.35 15.69 27.72
N ILE A 297 -1.67 15.55 26.58
CA ILE A 297 -1.81 14.41 25.66
C ILE A 297 -1.11 13.17 26.24
N ARG A 298 0.06 13.36 26.86
CA ARG A 298 0.77 12.29 27.57
C ARG A 298 -0.07 11.74 28.74
N GLU A 299 -0.71 12.61 29.50
CA GLU A 299 -1.61 12.23 30.59
C GLU A 299 -2.90 11.59 30.09
N ALA A 300 -3.50 12.09 29.01
CA ALA A 300 -4.68 11.47 28.40
C ALA A 300 -4.37 10.05 27.89
N ARG A 301 -3.20 9.85 27.30
CA ARG A 301 -2.74 8.53 26.82
C ARG A 301 -2.42 7.57 27.96
N LEU A 302 -1.81 8.05 29.04
CA LEU A 302 -1.56 7.26 30.24
C LEU A 302 -2.88 6.88 30.95
N ARG A 303 -3.86 7.78 31.00
CA ARG A 303 -5.21 7.50 31.54
C ARG A 303 -5.99 6.50 30.69
N ALA A 304 -5.88 6.59 29.37
CA ALA A 304 -6.51 5.61 28.47
C ALA A 304 -5.92 4.19 28.65
N LEU A 305 -4.62 4.11 28.96
CA LEU A 305 -3.95 2.83 29.23
C LEU A 305 -4.28 2.26 30.62
N THR A 306 -4.52 3.09 31.64
CA THR A 306 -4.95 2.60 32.97
C THR A 306 -6.42 2.17 33.02
N ILE A 307 -7.28 2.65 32.12
CA ILE A 307 -8.69 2.20 32.05
C ILE A 307 -8.82 0.81 31.43
N SER A 308 -7.82 0.32 30.68
CA SER A 308 -7.86 -1.00 30.03
C SER A 308 -7.34 -2.15 30.90
N TYR A 309 -7.02 -1.93 32.17
CA TYR A 309 -6.67 -3.00 33.12
C TYR A 309 -7.72 -3.07 34.23
N PRO A 310 -8.77 -3.90 34.11
CA PRO A 310 -9.62 -4.18 35.26
C PRO A 310 -8.76 -4.88 36.31
N SER A 311 -8.56 -4.22 37.45
CA SER A 311 -7.98 -4.81 38.64
C SER A 311 -8.99 -5.80 39.24
N ASP A 312 -9.11 -6.99 38.66
CA ASP A 312 -9.75 -8.11 39.32
C ASP A 312 -8.79 -8.64 40.39
N ARG A 313 -8.87 -8.01 41.56
CA ARG A 313 -8.25 -8.49 42.79
C ARG A 313 -9.20 -8.28 43.96
N SER A 314 -10.35 -8.94 43.92
CA SER A 314 -11.16 -9.25 45.11
C SER A 314 -10.89 -10.68 45.55
N LEU A 315 -9.92 -10.80 46.44
CA LEU A 315 -9.78 -11.92 47.35
C LEU A 315 -10.82 -11.78 48.48
N THR A 316 -11.38 -12.93 48.89
CA THR A 316 -12.06 -13.25 50.18
C THR A 316 -13.48 -12.76 50.44
N LYS A 317 -14.45 -13.68 50.34
CA LYS A 317 -14.93 -14.51 51.47
C LYS A 317 -15.53 -15.82 50.96
#